data_AF-A0A959D8L7-F1
#
_entry.id   AF-A0A959D8L7-F1
#
_cell.length_a   1.000
_cell.length_b   1.000
_cell.length_c   1.000
_cell.angle_alpha   90.00
_cell.angle_beta   90.00
_cell.angle_gamma   90.00
#
_symmetry.space_group_name_H-M   'P 1'
#
loop_
_entity.id
_entity.type
_entity.pdbx_description
1 polymer ?
#
loop_
_entity_poly.entity_id
_entity_poly.type
_entity_poly.pdbx_seq_one_letter_code
_entity_poly.pdbx_strand_id
1 'polypeptide(L)' 'RRHWFIWDSNGTIREVEGEGVIGQQPVLAPGQKHEYASWCDLTTGIGRMHGAFLMRRDVDGKEFQVGIPQFRMVAPMRLN' A
#
# COMPACT_ATOMS: atom_id res chain seq x y z
N ARG A 1 9.23 5.83 -1.79
CA ARG A 1 8.64 4.99 -2.87
C ARG A 1 7.65 4.02 -2.26
N ARG A 2 6.56 3.67 -2.96
CA ARG A 2 5.62 2.62 -2.55
C ARG A 2 5.72 1.44 -3.50
N HIS A 3 5.57 0.24 -2.97
CA HIS A 3 5.51 -0.98 -3.75
C HIS A 3 4.42 -1.88 -3.19
N TRP A 4 3.47 -2.26 -4.02
CA TRP A 4 2.30 -3.04 -3.67
C TRP A 4 2.16 -4.27 -4.56
N PHE A 5 1.82 -5.39 -3.92
CA PHE A 5 1.39 -6.61 -4.56
C PHE A 5 -0.10 -6.81 -4.28
N ILE A 6 -0.87 -6.95 -5.35
CA ILE A 6 -2.32 -7.02 -5.31
C ILE A 6 -2.72 -8.36 -5.92
N TRP A 7 -3.39 -9.18 -5.13
CA TRP A 7 -3.86 -10.49 -5.53
C TRP A 7 -5.37 -10.48 -5.56
N ASP A 8 -5.92 -10.80 -6.73
CA ASP A 8 -7.34 -11.01 -6.93
C ASP A 8 -7.67 -12.50 -6.73
N SER A 9 -8.88 -12.83 -6.28
CA SER A 9 -9.25 -14.22 -5.97
C SER A 9 -9.32 -15.14 -7.20
N ASN A 10 -9.35 -14.57 -8.40
CA ASN A 10 -9.22 -15.31 -9.67
C ASN A 10 -7.78 -15.73 -9.98
N GLY A 11 -6.82 -15.46 -9.09
CA GLY A 11 -5.40 -15.78 -9.26
C GLY A 11 -4.60 -14.69 -9.98
N THR A 12 -5.23 -13.58 -10.38
CA THR A 12 -4.52 -12.44 -10.99
C THR A 12 -3.65 -11.74 -9.96
N ILE A 13 -2.38 -11.54 -10.31
CA ILE A 13 -1.41 -10.79 -9.50
C ILE A 13 -1.06 -9.51 -10.26
N ARG A 14 -1.08 -8.37 -9.56
CA ARG A 14 -0.64 -7.08 -10.07
C ARG A 14 0.37 -6.48 -9.12
N GLU A 15 1.41 -5.91 -9.71
CA GLU A 15 2.44 -5.16 -9.01
C GLU A 15 2.22 -3.68 -9.32
N VAL A 16 2.17 -2.86 -8.27
CA VAL A 16 2.00 -1.41 -8.39
C VAL A 16 3.14 -0.73 -7.67
N GLU A 17 3.87 0.07 -8.42
CA GLU A 17 5.02 0.78 -7.92
C GLU A 17 4.92 2.27 -8.26
N GLY A 18 5.39 3.13 -7.37
CA GLY A 18 5.46 4.56 -7.67
C GLY A 18 6.11 5.38 -6.58
N GLU A 19 6.40 6.63 -6.90
CA GLU A 19 6.92 7.58 -5.94
C GLU A 19 5.82 8.11 -5.03
N GLY A 20 6.19 8.30 -3.75
CA GLY A 20 5.28 8.81 -2.73
C GLY A 20 4.01 7.99 -2.52
N VAL A 21 3.02 8.63 -1.91
CA VAL A 21 1.63 8.19 -1.79
C VAL A 21 0.76 9.30 -2.37
N ILE A 22 -0.18 8.98 -3.27
CA ILE A 22 -1.04 9.98 -3.94
C ILE A 22 -0.30 11.20 -4.56
N GLY A 23 0.96 11.03 -4.98
CA GLY A 23 1.79 12.11 -5.51
C GLY A 23 2.49 12.96 -4.44
N GLN A 24 2.36 12.63 -3.16
CA GLN A 24 2.98 13.32 -2.02
C GLN A 24 4.09 12.47 -1.39
N GLN A 25 5.12 13.13 -0.87
CA GLN A 25 6.17 12.52 -0.05
C GLN A 25 6.17 13.17 1.33
N PRO A 26 5.25 12.77 2.23
CA PRO A 26 5.11 13.43 3.53
C PRO A 26 6.34 13.17 4.42
N VAL A 27 6.80 14.23 5.09
CA VAL A 27 7.83 14.13 6.13
C VAL A 27 7.12 13.97 7.48
N LEU A 28 7.43 12.90 8.20
CA LEU A 28 6.81 12.58 9.49
C LEU A 28 7.80 12.84 10.63
N ALA A 29 7.50 13.82 11.48
CA ALA A 29 8.20 13.99 12.75
C ALA A 29 7.77 12.90 13.76
N PRO A 30 8.56 12.63 14.82
CA PRO A 30 8.16 11.68 15.86
C PRO A 30 6.76 11.97 16.41
N GLY A 31 5.90 10.95 16.42
CA GLY A 31 4.51 11.06 16.87
C GLY A 31 3.51 11.57 15.84
N GLN A 32 3.96 12.09 14.69
CA GLN A 32 3.06 12.48 13.61
C GLN A 32 2.54 11.27 12.84
N LYS A 33 1.36 11.45 12.26
CA LYS A 33 0.68 10.45 11.42
C LYS A 33 0.25 11.11 10.12
N HIS A 34 0.27 10.34 9.05
CA HIS A 34 -0.30 10.73 7.76
C HIS A 34 -1.22 9.61 7.30
N GLU A 35 -2.42 9.98 6.92
CA GLU A 35 -3.45 9.07 6.44
C GLU A 35 -3.84 9.48 5.03
N TYR A 36 -3.98 8.49 4.15
CA TYR A 36 -4.42 8.70 2.78
C TYR A 36 -5.35 7.58 2.36
N ALA A 37 -6.24 7.88 1.41
CA ALA A 37 -7.10 6.91 0.78
C ALA A 37 -6.70 6.75 -0.69
N SER A 38 -6.69 5.52 -1.18
CA SER A 38 -6.46 5.20 -2.59
C SER A 38 -7.40 4.07 -3.01
N TRP A 39 -7.53 3.88 -4.31
CA TRP A 39 -8.42 2.89 -4.89
C TRP A 39 -7.64 1.74 -5.54
N CYS A 40 -8.21 0.55 -5.51
CA CYS A 40 -7.71 -0.61 -6.21
C CYS A 40 -8.90 -1.36 -6.80
N ASP A 41 -8.93 -1.50 -8.13
CA ASP A 41 -9.98 -2.25 -8.80
C ASP A 41 -9.74 -3.75 -8.66
N LEU A 42 -10.65 -4.48 -8.02
CA LEU A 42 -10.65 -5.95 -7.98
C LEU A 42 -11.76 -6.47 -8.87
N THR A 43 -11.44 -7.36 -9.81
CA THR A 43 -12.42 -7.93 -10.74
C THR A 43 -13.42 -8.82 -10.01
N THR A 44 -12.97 -9.61 -9.03
CA THR A 44 -13.85 -10.55 -8.31
C THR A 44 -14.57 -9.93 -7.11
N GLY A 45 -14.09 -8.80 -6.62
CA GLY A 45 -14.51 -8.19 -5.35
C GLY A 45 -13.92 -8.87 -4.11
N ILE A 46 -13.04 -9.87 -4.26
CA ILE A 46 -12.32 -10.50 -3.16
C ILE A 46 -10.83 -10.53 -3.51
N GLY A 47 -9.97 -10.10 -2.59
CA GLY A 47 -8.54 -10.11 -2.83
C GLY A 47 -7.72 -9.94 -1.56
N ARG A 48 -6.41 -9.85 -1.75
CA ARG A 48 -5.44 -9.54 -0.70
C ARG A 48 -4.36 -8.61 -1.23
N MET A 49 -3.88 -7.74 -0.36
CA MET A 49 -2.81 -6.79 -0.67
C MET A 49 -1.73 -6.86 0.39
N HIS A 50 -0.48 -6.76 -0.05
CA HIS A 50 0.68 -6.55 0.81
C HIS A 50 1.67 -5.64 0.08
N GLY A 51 2.60 -5.03 0.80
CA GLY A 51 3.51 -4.09 0.18
C GLY A 51 4.61 -3.61 1.10
N ALA A 52 5.31 -2.58 0.66
CA ALA A 52 6.29 -1.87 1.47
C ALA A 52 6.39 -0.40 1.04
N PHE A 53 6.72 0.45 2.01
CA PHE A 53 7.20 1.80 1.76
C PHE A 53 8.71 1.84 1.89
N LEU A 54 9.38 2.43 0.91
CA LEU A 54 10.76 2.88 1.06
C LEU A 54 10.71 4.31 1.62
N MET A 55 11.19 4.43 2.86
CA MET A 55 11.28 5.67 3.62
C MET A 55 12.73 6.14 3.64
N ARG A 56 12.92 7.46 3.64
CA ARG A 56 14.24 8.08 3.82
C ARG A 56 14.25 8.84 5.14
N ARG A 57 15.27 8.61 5.96
CA ARG A 57 15.48 9.35 7.20
C ARG A 57 16.18 10.67 6.86
N ASP A 58 15.63 11.78 7.36
CA ASP A 58 16.15 13.12 7.02
C ASP A 58 17.52 13.40 7.64
N VAL A 59 17.77 12.90 8.86
CA VAL A 59 19.00 13.22 9.62
C VAL A 59 20.29 12.67 9.01
N ASP A 60 20.23 11.53 8.32
CA ASP A 60 21.41 10.84 7.76
C ASP A 60 21.22 10.41 6.30
N GLY A 61 20.07 10.73 5.70
CA GLY A 61 19.72 10.35 4.33
C GLY A 61 19.52 8.84 4.12
N LYS A 62 19.58 8.00 5.18
CA LYS A 62 19.49 6.55 5.02
C LYS A 62 18.08 6.13 4.62
N GLU A 63 18.02 5.21 3.67
CA GLU A 63 16.78 4.59 3.26
C GLU A 63 16.51 3.30 4.05
N PHE A 64 15.24 3.07 4.38
CA PHE A 64 14.79 1.86 5.03
C PHE A 64 13.41 1.47 4.54
N GLN A 65 13.12 0.17 4.54
CA GLN A 65 11.83 -0.36 4.13
C GLN A 65 10.91 -0.57 5.34
N VAL A 66 9.66 -0.17 5.18
CA VAL A 66 8.57 -0.41 6.12
C VAL A 66 7.57 -1.34 5.44
N GLY A 67 7.54 -2.59 5.89
CA GLY A 67 6.65 -3.61 5.38
C GLY A 67 5.19 -3.36 5.78
N ILE A 68 4.28 -3.55 4.83
CA ILE A 68 2.85 -3.52 5.05
C ILE A 68 2.37 -4.98 5.04
N PRO A 69 1.87 -5.50 6.18
CA PRO A 69 1.44 -6.88 6.26
C PRO A 69 0.25 -7.14 5.35
N GLN A 70 0.11 -8.40 4.95
CA GLN A 70 -0.98 -8.79 4.06
C GLN A 70 -2.33 -8.58 4.75
N PHE A 71 -3.25 -7.88 4.09
CA PHE A 71 -4.63 -7.74 4.50
C PHE A 71 -5.60 -8.20 3.40
N ARG A 72 -6.80 -8.61 3.80
CA ARG A 72 -7.87 -9.06 2.90
C ARG A 72 -8.78 -7.89 2.54
N MET A 73 -9.25 -7.88 1.30
CA MET A 73 -10.26 -6.95 0.81
C MET A 73 -11.46 -7.76 0.34
N VAL A 74 -12.64 -7.42 0.85
CA VAL A 74 -13.90 -8.10 0.52
C VAL A 74 -14.95 -7.04 0.25
N ALA A 75 -15.52 -7.05 -0.96
CA ALA A 75 -16.64 -6.19 -1.31
C ALA A 75 -17.89 -6.65 -0.53
N PRO A 76 -18.64 -5.72 0.11
CA PRO A 76 -19.81 -6.06 0.94
C PRO A 76 -20.87 -6.90 0.21
N MET A 77 -21.02 -6.67 -1.10
CA MET A 77 -22.00 -7.33 -1.97
C MET A 77 -21.78 -8.83 -2.19
N ARG A 78 -20.69 -9.43 -1.67
CA ARG A 78 -20.33 -10.84 -1.84
C ARG A 78 -20.48 -11.69 -0.56
N LEU A 79 -20.97 -11.11 0.54
CA LEU A 79 -21.13 -11.79 1.84
C LEU A 79 -22.55 -12.36 2.07
N ASN A 80 -23.34 -12.55 1.01
CA ASN A 80 -24.68 -13.15 1.09
C ASN A 80 -24.66 -14.68 1.07
#